data_AF-A0A959IE13-F1
#
_entry.id   AF-A0A959IE13-F1
#
_cell.length_a   1.000
_cell.length_b   1.000
_cell.length_c   1.000
_cell.angle_alpha   90.00
_cell.angle_beta   90.00
_cell.angle_gamma   90.00
#
_symmetry.space_group_name_H-M   'P 1'
#
loop_
_entity.id
_entity.type
_entity.pdbx_description
1 polymer ?
#
loop_
_entity_poly.entity_id
_entity_poly.type
_entity_poly.pdbx_seq_one_letter_code
_entity_poly.pdbx_strand_id
1 'polypeptide(L)'
;MKQILLLVAVLATLSCNKLDKGVLFSWPIPQLEFTIPAGLNIAQAYYFNLENVPTNALGLLSTYSVDSSQVQSITPATARITSIFGNVSYDFLFEVSIMLCEPGDSSPNCGYEIFYHVPIPEGTGAFLDLIPNQNDIK
;
A
#
# COMPACT_ATOMS: atom_id res chain seq x y z
N MET A 1 9.34 39.92 -32.04
CA MET A 1 10.40 39.16 -31.35
C MET A 1 10.42 39.38 -29.82
N LYS A 2 10.35 40.63 -29.32
CA LYS A 2 10.31 40.94 -27.86
C LYS A 2 9.11 40.34 -27.10
N GLN A 3 7.96 40.22 -27.76
CA GLN A 3 6.73 39.62 -27.20
C GLN A 3 6.85 38.10 -26.99
N ILE A 4 7.60 37.40 -27.85
CA ILE A 4 7.82 35.94 -27.77
C ILE A 4 8.79 35.62 -26.62
N LEU A 5 9.83 36.44 -26.43
CA LEU A 5 10.78 36.30 -25.33
C LEU A 5 10.11 36.45 -23.95
N LEU A 6 9.11 37.32 -23.84
CA LEU A 6 8.37 37.54 -22.61
C LEU A 6 7.43 36.36 -22.28
N LEU A 7 6.84 35.75 -23.31
CA LEU A 7 5.99 34.56 -23.15
C LEU A 7 6.79 33.34 -22.67
N VAL A 8 7.99 33.13 -23.24
CA VAL A 8 8.90 32.03 -22.83
C VAL A 8 9.40 32.21 -21.40
N ALA A 9 9.66 33.45 -20.97
CA ALA A 9 10.06 33.75 -19.59
C ALA A 9 8.95 33.44 -18.57
N VAL A 10 7.67 33.69 -18.92
CA VAL A 10 6.52 33.37 -18.06
C VAL A 10 6.24 31.87 -18.01
N LEU A 11 6.47 31.15 -19.11
CA LEU A 11 6.33 29.68 -19.16
C LEU A 11 7.41 28.96 -18.34
N ALA A 12 8.61 29.53 -18.23
CA ALA A 12 9.69 28.97 -17.41
C ALA A 12 9.40 29.04 -15.89
N THR A 13 8.62 30.02 -15.44
CA THR A 13 8.22 30.14 -14.02
C THR A 13 7.07 29.21 -13.61
N LEU A 14 6.40 28.57 -14.58
CA LEU A 14 5.36 27.56 -14.32
C LEU A 14 5.92 26.14 -14.17
N SER A 15 7.25 25.99 -14.09
CA SER A 15 7.89 24.71 -13.73
C SER A 15 7.55 24.37 -12.28
N CYS A 16 6.44 23.66 -12.11
CA CYS A 16 6.02 23.07 -10.86
C CYS A 16 7.00 21.96 -10.51
N ASN A 17 8.04 22.30 -9.75
CA ASN A 17 8.93 21.30 -9.15
C ASN A 17 8.11 20.54 -8.12
N LYS A 18 7.56 19.39 -8.51
CA LYS A 18 7.21 18.36 -7.53
C LYS A 18 8.50 18.03 -6.83
N LEU A 19 8.65 18.50 -5.59
CA LEU A 19 9.71 18.07 -4.70
C LEU A 19 9.57 16.55 -4.60
N ASP A 20 10.40 15.82 -5.34
CA ASP A 20 10.55 14.39 -5.15
C ASP A 20 11.00 14.23 -3.70
N LYS A 21 10.08 13.73 -2.87
CA LYS A 21 10.41 13.27 -1.53
C LYS A 21 11.42 12.14 -1.74
N GLY A 22 12.69 12.42 -1.51
CA GLY A 22 13.74 11.42 -1.67
C GLY A 22 13.40 10.19 -0.83
N VAL A 23 13.36 9.01 -1.46
CA VAL A 23 13.13 7.76 -0.75
C VAL A 23 14.37 7.48 0.11
N LEU A 24 14.20 7.51 1.44
CA LEU A 24 15.29 7.30 2.39
C LEU A 24 15.66 5.80 2.51
N PHE A 25 14.65 4.93 2.51
CA PHE A 25 14.80 3.49 2.61
C PHE A 25 13.53 2.78 2.10
N SER A 26 13.64 1.47 1.87
CA SER A 26 12.49 0.58 1.64
C SER A 26 12.30 -0.33 2.85
N TRP A 27 11.04 -0.51 3.25
CA TRP A 27 10.68 -1.29 4.42
C TRP A 27 10.01 -2.61 4.02
N PRO A 28 10.75 -3.73 4.00
CA PRO A 28 10.15 -5.04 3.74
C PRO A 28 9.37 -5.51 4.98
N ILE A 29 8.09 -5.78 4.80
CA ILE A 29 7.26 -6.49 5.78
C ILE A 29 7.40 -8.00 5.52
N PRO A 30 7.53 -8.85 6.55
CA PRO A 30 7.61 -10.30 6.37
C PRO A 30 6.32 -10.84 5.73
N GLN A 31 6.40 -12.08 5.23
CA GLN A 31 5.24 -12.77 4.69
C GLN A 31 4.20 -12.97 5.79
N LEU A 32 2.97 -12.55 5.51
CA LEU A 32 1.82 -12.71 6.40
C LEU A 32 0.88 -13.76 5.82
N GLU A 33 0.32 -14.59 6.69
CA GLU A 33 -0.57 -15.68 6.30
C GLU A 33 -1.95 -15.49 6.94
N PHE A 34 -2.99 -15.75 6.15
CA PHE A 34 -4.37 -15.81 6.62
C PHE A 34 -5.10 -16.93 5.88
N THR A 35 -6.22 -17.38 6.44
CA THR A 35 -7.04 -18.46 5.86
C THR A 35 -8.44 -17.95 5.57
N ILE A 36 -8.85 -18.06 4.31
CA ILE A 36 -10.24 -17.87 3.90
C ILE A 36 -10.96 -19.23 4.03
N PRO A 37 -11.92 -19.39 4.95
CA PRO A 37 -12.66 -20.63 5.08
C PRO A 37 -13.53 -20.89 3.84
N ALA A 38 -13.77 -22.16 3.53
CA ALA A 38 -14.69 -22.54 2.46
C ALA A 38 -16.15 -22.26 2.87
N GLY A 39 -17.00 -21.98 1.88
CA GLY A 39 -18.45 -21.80 2.09
C GLY A 39 -18.88 -20.40 2.57
N LEU A 40 -18.00 -19.41 2.48
CA LEU A 40 -18.38 -18.01 2.68
C LEU A 40 -19.38 -17.54 1.61
N ASN A 41 -20.30 -16.68 2.02
CA ASN A 41 -21.34 -16.14 1.14
C ASN A 41 -20.83 -14.88 0.43
N ILE A 42 -20.98 -14.83 -0.89
CA ILE A 42 -20.62 -13.68 -1.73
C ILE A 42 -21.36 -12.37 -1.42
N ALA A 43 -22.47 -12.41 -0.67
CA ALA A 43 -23.29 -11.23 -0.36
C ALA A 43 -22.78 -10.40 0.83
N GLN A 44 -21.70 -10.82 1.49
CA GLN A 44 -21.17 -10.15 2.69
C GLN A 44 -19.65 -9.94 2.58
N ALA A 45 -19.17 -8.85 3.17
CA ALA A 45 -17.74 -8.62 3.35
C ALA A 45 -17.22 -9.40 4.56
N TYR A 46 -16.01 -9.95 4.44
CA TYR A 46 -15.33 -10.67 5.50
C TYR A 46 -14.02 -9.97 5.85
N TYR A 47 -13.73 -9.86 7.14
CA TYR A 47 -12.55 -9.20 7.67
C TYR A 47 -11.66 -10.22 8.37
N PHE A 48 -10.38 -10.22 8.03
CA PHE A 48 -9.38 -11.12 8.59
C PHE A 48 -8.30 -10.28 9.28
N ASN A 49 -8.20 -10.39 10.60
CA ASN A 49 -7.28 -9.58 11.39
C ASN A 49 -5.93 -10.29 11.54
N LEU A 50 -4.86 -9.55 11.27
CA LEU A 50 -3.48 -10.00 11.44
C LEU A 50 -2.82 -9.14 12.52
N GLU A 51 -2.66 -9.73 13.70
CA GLU A 51 -2.10 -9.03 14.85
C GLU A 51 -0.60 -9.33 15.02
N ASN A 52 0.09 -8.44 15.73
CA ASN A 52 1.49 -8.61 16.12
C ASN A 52 2.45 -8.78 14.92
N VAL A 53 2.19 -8.08 13.81
CA VAL A 53 3.05 -8.08 12.62
C VAL A 53 4.45 -7.57 13.00
N PRO A 54 5.51 -8.39 12.88
CA PRO A 54 6.85 -7.98 13.25
C PRO A 54 7.46 -7.12 12.15
N THR A 55 7.73 -5.85 12.44
CA THR A 55 8.18 -4.89 11.42
C THR A 55 9.68 -4.57 11.48
N ASN A 56 10.34 -4.74 12.63
CA ASN A 56 11.76 -4.38 12.84
C ASN A 56 12.11 -2.93 12.41
N ALA A 57 11.19 -1.98 12.64
CA ALA A 57 11.35 -0.57 12.25
C ALA A 57 12.69 0.04 12.71
N LEU A 58 13.03 -0.15 13.99
CA LEU A 58 14.22 0.44 14.61
C LEU A 58 15.52 -0.12 14.03
N GLY A 59 15.58 -1.43 13.76
CA GLY A 59 16.74 -2.06 13.13
C GLY A 59 16.96 -1.55 11.71
N LEU A 60 15.87 -1.31 10.97
CA LEU A 60 15.93 -0.75 9.63
C LEU A 60 16.47 0.68 9.63
N LEU A 61 15.93 1.55 10.49
CA LEU A 61 16.39 2.93 10.64
C LEU A 61 17.88 3.00 11.01
N SER A 62 18.31 2.17 11.95
CA SER A 62 19.72 2.07 12.34
C SER A 62 20.62 1.59 11.19
N THR A 63 20.13 0.67 10.34
CA THR A 63 20.90 0.15 9.20
C THR A 63 21.14 1.22 8.15
N TYR A 64 20.14 2.06 7.88
CA TYR A 64 20.24 3.16 6.92
C TYR A 64 20.80 4.45 7.53
N SER A 65 21.17 4.44 8.82
CA SER A 65 21.62 5.63 9.55
C SER A 65 20.63 6.80 9.44
N VAL A 66 19.34 6.48 9.41
CA VAL A 66 18.24 7.46 9.33
C VAL A 66 17.71 7.69 10.74
N ASP A 67 17.71 8.94 11.19
CA ASP A 67 17.02 9.32 12.42
C ASP A 67 15.50 9.26 12.18
N SER A 68 14.74 8.70 13.11
CA SER A 68 13.27 8.67 13.02
C SER A 68 12.69 10.09 12.88
N SER A 69 13.36 11.11 13.41
CA SER A 69 12.98 12.52 13.24
C SER A 69 13.06 13.02 11.79
N GLN A 70 13.83 12.35 10.93
CA GLN A 70 13.96 12.67 9.50
C GLN A 70 12.90 11.98 8.64
N VAL A 71 12.21 10.97 9.17
CA VAL A 71 11.16 10.26 8.46
C VAL A 71 9.88 11.08 8.51
N GLN A 72 9.56 11.72 7.38
CA GLN A 72 8.37 12.57 7.28
C GLN A 72 7.10 11.78 6.96
N SER A 73 7.24 10.67 6.24
CA SER A 73 6.12 9.89 5.72
C SER A 73 6.57 8.48 5.36
N ILE A 74 5.72 7.49 5.62
CA ILE A 74 5.89 6.12 5.13
C ILE A 74 4.70 5.81 4.23
N THR A 75 4.98 5.50 2.96
CA THR A 75 3.95 5.23 1.97
C THR A 75 4.00 3.78 1.51
N PRO A 76 2.86 3.11 1.31
CA PRO A 76 2.83 1.77 0.77
C PRO A 76 3.38 1.76 -0.66
N ALA A 77 4.27 0.79 -0.95
CA ALA A 77 4.91 0.66 -2.26
C ALA A 77 4.28 -0.44 -3.11
N THR A 78 4.31 -1.68 -2.62
CA THR A 78 3.81 -2.86 -3.34
C THR A 78 3.28 -3.89 -2.35
N ALA A 79 2.21 -4.58 -2.71
CA ALA A 79 1.72 -5.76 -2.01
C ALA A 79 1.16 -6.78 -3.00
N ARG A 80 1.29 -8.07 -2.65
CA ARG A 80 0.80 -9.19 -3.44
C ARG A 80 0.23 -10.26 -2.52
N ILE A 81 -0.96 -10.76 -2.85
CA ILE A 81 -1.56 -11.93 -2.24
C ILE A 81 -1.23 -13.15 -3.10
N THR A 82 -0.77 -14.23 -2.47
CA THR A 82 -0.36 -15.46 -3.15
C THR A 82 -0.95 -16.69 -2.50
N SER A 83 -1.38 -17.66 -3.31
CA SER A 83 -1.93 -18.90 -2.80
C SER A 83 -0.80 -19.78 -2.28
N ILE A 84 -0.80 -20.10 -0.99
CA ILE A 84 0.18 -21.02 -0.38
C ILE A 84 -0.11 -22.47 -0.83
N PHE A 85 -1.39 -22.82 -0.99
CA PHE A 85 -1.84 -24.16 -1.33
C PHE A 85 -2.74 -24.15 -2.57
N GLY A 86 -2.34 -24.90 -3.61
CA GLY A 86 -3.27 -25.35 -4.64
C GLY A 86 -3.46 -24.45 -5.87
N ASN A 87 -2.61 -23.44 -6.10
CA ASN A 87 -2.67 -22.56 -7.29
C ASN A 87 -4.09 -22.06 -7.58
N VAL A 88 -4.81 -21.66 -6.51
CA VAL A 88 -6.22 -21.27 -6.56
C VAL A 88 -6.34 -19.89 -7.22
N SER A 89 -7.31 -19.75 -8.13
CA SER A 89 -7.65 -18.46 -8.76
C SER A 89 -8.34 -17.53 -7.75
N TYR A 90 -8.02 -16.24 -7.79
CA TYR A 90 -8.67 -15.21 -6.96
C TYR A 90 -9.93 -14.60 -7.58
N ASP A 91 -10.44 -15.15 -8.67
CA ASP A 91 -11.66 -14.68 -9.38
C ASP A 91 -12.95 -14.72 -8.55
N PHE A 92 -12.99 -15.49 -7.46
CA PHE A 92 -14.12 -15.52 -6.53
C PHE A 92 -14.20 -14.27 -5.63
N LEU A 93 -13.15 -13.45 -5.59
CA LEU A 93 -13.12 -12.20 -4.84
C LEU A 93 -13.68 -11.07 -5.71
N PHE A 94 -14.49 -10.19 -5.12
CA PHE A 94 -14.97 -8.98 -5.81
C PHE A 94 -14.05 -7.78 -5.56
N GLU A 95 -13.63 -7.64 -4.30
CA GLU A 95 -12.83 -6.55 -3.79
C GLU A 95 -11.92 -7.07 -2.68
N VAL A 96 -10.72 -6.51 -2.62
CA VAL A 96 -9.79 -6.70 -1.52
C VAL A 96 -9.34 -5.34 -1.04
N SER A 97 -9.32 -5.15 0.27
CA SER A 97 -8.75 -3.98 0.93
C SER A 97 -7.91 -4.43 2.12
N ILE A 98 -6.73 -3.83 2.27
CA ILE A 98 -5.85 -3.99 3.42
C ILE A 98 -5.84 -2.68 4.19
N MET A 99 -6.28 -2.76 5.44
CA MET A 99 -6.30 -1.64 6.37
C MET A 99 -5.20 -1.77 7.41
N LEU A 100 -4.54 -0.66 7.71
CA LEU A 100 -3.67 -0.52 8.87
C LEU A 100 -4.47 0.06 10.02
N CYS A 101 -4.49 -0.65 11.13
CA CYS A 101 -5.33 -0.35 12.28
C CYS A 101 -4.51 -0.20 13.55
N GLU A 102 -5.05 0.59 14.48
CA GLU A 102 -4.44 0.75 15.81
C GLU A 102 -4.46 -0.59 16.58
N PRO A 103 -3.46 -0.87 17.42
CA PRO A 103 -3.43 -2.10 18.22
C PRO A 103 -4.71 -2.27 19.05
N GLY A 104 -5.44 -3.35 18.79
CA GLY A 104 -6.68 -3.69 19.48
C GLY A 104 -7.96 -3.15 18.84
N ASP A 105 -7.88 -2.40 17.73
CA ASP A 105 -9.06 -2.05 16.93
C ASP A 105 -9.25 -3.06 15.79
N SER A 106 -10.36 -3.80 15.85
CA SER A 106 -10.75 -4.81 14.87
C SER A 106 -12.01 -4.41 14.09
N SER A 107 -12.40 -3.14 14.15
CA SER A 107 -13.58 -2.65 13.44
C SER A 107 -13.37 -2.65 11.92
N PRO A 108 -14.43 -2.81 11.11
CA PRO A 108 -14.34 -2.78 9.65
C PRO A 108 -13.68 -1.54 9.03
N ASN A 109 -13.56 -0.44 9.78
CA ASN A 109 -12.94 0.81 9.36
C ASN A 109 -11.85 1.25 10.35
N CYS A 110 -11.11 0.30 10.93
CA CYS A 110 -10.20 0.51 12.05
C CYS A 110 -8.98 1.40 11.78
N GLY A 111 -8.86 1.97 10.57
CA GLY A 111 -7.80 2.92 10.26
C GLY A 111 -7.69 3.24 8.78
N TYR A 112 -6.47 3.21 8.27
CA TYR A 112 -6.15 3.68 6.92
C TYR A 112 -6.07 2.51 5.95
N GLU A 113 -6.78 2.61 4.83
CA GLU A 113 -6.53 1.70 3.71
C GLU A 113 -5.15 2.00 3.11
N ILE A 114 -4.32 0.96 3.04
CA ILE A 114 -2.94 1.03 2.53
C ILE A 114 -2.77 0.30 1.20
N PHE A 115 -3.59 -0.71 0.93
CA PHE A 115 -3.65 -1.40 -0.36
C PHE A 115 -5.07 -1.81 -0.69
N TYR A 116 -5.43 -1.81 -1.96
CA TYR A 116 -6.73 -2.30 -2.42
C TYR A 116 -6.65 -2.90 -3.81
N HIS A 117 -7.69 -3.62 -4.20
CA HIS A 117 -7.93 -3.97 -5.59
C HIS A 117 -9.45 -4.10 -5.82
N VAL A 118 -9.98 -3.27 -6.72
CA VAL A 118 -11.41 -3.25 -7.07
C VAL A 118 -11.61 -2.78 -8.52
N PRO A 119 -12.36 -3.52 -9.36
CA PRO A 119 -12.77 -4.92 -9.16
C PRO A 119 -11.58 -5.88 -9.33
N ILE A 120 -11.65 -7.09 -8.78
CA ILE A 120 -10.72 -8.16 -9.16
C ILE A 120 -11.07 -8.66 -10.58
N PRO A 121 -10.13 -8.71 -11.54
CA PRO A 121 -10.40 -9.23 -12.87
C PRO A 121 -10.67 -10.73 -12.86
N GLU A 122 -11.38 -11.21 -13.88
CA GLU A 122 -11.48 -12.65 -14.12
C GLU A 122 -10.12 -13.21 -14.53
N GLY A 123 -9.80 -14.43 -14.09
CA GLY A 123 -8.56 -15.10 -14.49
C GLY A 123 -7.28 -14.57 -13.85
N THR A 124 -7.38 -13.90 -12.70
CA THR A 124 -6.22 -13.37 -11.94
C THR A 124 -5.20 -14.45 -11.52
N GLY A 125 -5.55 -15.74 -11.61
CA GLY A 125 -4.64 -16.84 -11.31
C GLY A 125 -4.25 -16.85 -9.84
N ALA A 126 -3.07 -17.39 -9.52
CA ALA A 126 -2.63 -17.60 -8.14
C ALA A 126 -1.88 -16.42 -7.49
N PHE A 127 -1.84 -15.28 -8.17
CA PHE A 127 -1.20 -14.07 -7.67
C PHE A 127 -2.13 -12.88 -7.90
N LEU A 128 -2.43 -12.14 -6.83
CA LEU A 128 -3.18 -10.90 -6.91
C LEU A 128 -2.29 -9.75 -6.45
N ASP A 129 -1.84 -8.93 -7.40
CA ASP A 129 -1.18 -7.66 -7.09
C ASP A 129 -2.20 -6.66 -6.55
N LEU A 130 -1.81 -5.86 -5.57
CA LEU A 130 -2.66 -4.82 -5.00
C LEU A 130 -2.15 -3.43 -5.38
N ILE A 131 -3.08 -2.50 -5.44
CA ILE A 131 -2.83 -1.09 -5.74
C ILE A 131 -2.49 -0.39 -4.41
N PRO A 132 -1.32 0.27 -4.29
CA PRO A 132 -0.99 1.04 -3.11
C PRO A 132 -1.89 2.27 -3.02
N ASN A 133 -2.48 2.51 -1.85
CA ASN A 133 -3.16 3.76 -1.58
C ASN A 133 -2.10 4.79 -1.14
N GLN A 134 -2.02 5.95 -1.80
CA GLN A 134 -0.97 6.96 -1.51
C GLN A 134 -1.19 7.72 -0.19
N ASN A 135 -1.97 7.14 0.73
CA ASN A 135 -2.15 7.63 2.07
C ASN A 135 -0.83 7.54 2.84
N ASP A 136 -0.51 8.62 3.54
CA ASP A 136 0.63 8.67 4.43
C ASP A 136 0.33 7.88 5.70
N ILE A 137 1.15 6.87 5.98
CA ILE A 137 1.09 6.12 7.22
C ILE A 137 1.89 6.94 8.24
N LYS A 138 1.17 7.59 9.16
CA LYS A 138 1.75 8.38 10.25
C LYS A 138 2.07 7.54 11.46
#